data_AF-A0A517W8W9-F1
#
_entry.id   AF-A0A517W8W9-F1
#
_cell.length_a   1.000
_cell.length_b   1.000
_cell.length_c   1.000
_cell.angle_alpha   90.00
_cell.angle_beta   90.00
_cell.angle_gamma   90.00
#
_symmetry.space_group_name_H-M   'P 1'
#
loop_
_entity.id
_entity.type
_entity.pdbx_description
1 polymer ?
#
loop_
_entity_poly.entity_id
_entity_poly.type
_entity_poly.pdbx_seq_one_letter_code
_entity_poly.pdbx_strand_id
1 'polypeptide(L)'
;MICVDAQGIPLAVETESVNRNEAILVEPLIAKMTLKKRHPQRLIYDKAGDSQKLRDCLADQNIDFICPHRGIKNRKQKSQDGRKLRRYKRR
;
A
#
# COMPACT_ATOMS: atom_id res chain seq x y z
N MET A 1 8.66 7.51 3.46
CA MET A 1 7.84 6.31 3.67
C MET A 1 8.66 5.20 4.33
N ILE A 2 8.09 4.48 5.30
CA ILE A 2 8.71 3.30 5.91
C ILE A 2 7.75 2.11 5.83
N CYS A 3 8.25 0.92 5.48
CA CYS A 3 7.49 -0.32 5.54
C CYS A 3 7.84 -1.05 6.84
N VAL A 4 6.82 -1.43 7.60
CA VAL A 4 6.98 -2.16 8.86
C VAL A 4 6.16 -3.45 8.83
N ASP A 5 6.61 -4.47 9.54
CA ASP A 5 5.86 -5.71 9.69
C ASP A 5 4.69 -5.60 10.69
N ALA A 6 4.21 -6.73 11.23
CA ALA A 6 3.14 -6.73 12.23
C ALA A 6 3.63 -6.49 13.66
N GLN A 7 4.94 -6.62 13.90
CA GLN A 7 5.62 -6.47 15.18
C GLN A 7 6.29 -5.09 15.31
N GLY A 8 6.27 -4.29 14.23
CA GLY A 8 6.88 -2.95 14.18
C GLY A 8 8.32 -2.97 13.70
N ILE A 9 8.82 -4.09 13.17
CA ILE A 9 10.17 -4.18 12.64
C ILE A 9 10.22 -3.48 11.26
N PRO A 10 11.12 -2.51 11.06
CA PRO A 10 11.27 -1.85 9.77
C PRO A 10 11.88 -2.80 8.73
N LEU A 11 11.21 -2.96 7.59
CA LEU A 11 11.62 -3.86 6.50
C LEU A 11 12.27 -3.12 5.33
N ALA A 12 11.85 -1.88 5.10
CA ALA A 12 12.32 -1.01 4.03
C ALA A 12 12.06 0.46 4.39
N VAL A 13 12.85 1.35 3.80
CA VAL A 13 12.66 2.80 3.87
C VAL A 13 12.89 3.41 2.50
N GLU A 14 12.06 4.39 2.14
CA GLU A 14 12.18 5.18 0.92
C GLU A 14 11.93 6.65 1.23
N THR A 15 12.79 7.51 0.69
CA THR A 15 12.75 8.96 0.90
C THR A 15 12.71 9.66 -0.44
N GLU A 16 11.93 10.73 -0.55
CA GLU A 16 11.76 11.49 -1.78
C GLU A 16 11.46 12.95 -1.44
N SER A 17 11.60 13.83 -2.43
CA SER A 17 11.13 15.21 -2.31
C SER A 17 9.64 15.31 -1.97
N VAL A 18 9.27 16.34 -1.22
CA VAL A 18 7.90 16.62 -0.74
C VAL A 18 6.91 16.86 -1.88
N ASN A 19 7.39 17.22 -3.08
CA ASN A 19 6.53 17.50 -4.23
C ASN A 19 5.95 16.25 -4.92
N ARG A 20 6.46 15.05 -4.60
CA ARG A 20 5.96 13.79 -5.18
C ARG A 20 4.90 13.17 -4.31
N ASN A 21 3.90 12.56 -4.95
CA ASN A 21 2.90 11.77 -4.25
C ASN A 21 3.56 10.52 -3.65
N GLU A 22 3.41 10.33 -2.35
CA GLU A 22 3.96 9.20 -1.61
C GLU A 22 3.49 7.84 -2.15
N ALA A 23 2.30 7.77 -2.76
CA ALA A 23 1.79 6.54 -3.40
C ALA A 23 2.75 5.98 -4.47
N ILE A 24 3.54 6.85 -5.12
CA ILE A 24 4.54 6.44 -6.13
C ILE A 24 5.71 5.71 -5.48
N LEU A 25 5.98 5.97 -4.19
CA LEU A 25 7.09 5.36 -3.45
C LEU A 25 6.81 3.93 -3.00
N VAL A 26 5.56 3.47 -3.10
CA VAL A 26 5.17 2.13 -2.65
C VAL A 26 5.90 1.03 -3.43
N GLU A 27 5.96 1.14 -4.75
CA GLU A 27 6.66 0.18 -5.62
C GLU A 27 8.18 0.11 -5.31
N PRO A 28 8.95 1.23 -5.33
CA PRO A 28 10.37 1.16 -5.01
C PRO A 28 10.62 0.72 -3.57
N LEU A 29 9.75 1.05 -2.62
CA LEU A 29 9.86 0.58 -1.24
C LEU A 29 9.74 -0.96 -1.15
N ILE A 30 8.81 -1.58 -1.89
CA ILE A 30 8.67 -3.04 -1.94
C ILE A 30 9.92 -3.66 -2.59
N ALA A 31 10.44 -3.06 -3.66
CA ALA A 31 11.66 -3.53 -4.32
C ALA A 31 12.89 -3.47 -3.39
N LYS A 32 12.94 -2.49 -2.46
CA LYS A 32 14.00 -2.34 -1.46
C LYS A 32 13.79 -3.17 -0.19
N MET A 33 12.74 -3.99 -0.08
CA MET A 33 12.53 -4.83 1.10
C MET A 33 13.71 -5.76 1.36
N THR A 34 14.27 -5.65 2.56
CA THR A 34 15.46 -6.38 3.00
C THR A 34 15.26 -7.90 2.91
N LEU A 35 14.04 -8.37 3.16
CA LEU A 35 13.67 -9.77 3.11
C LEU A 35 13.12 -10.14 1.73
N LYS A 36 14.00 -10.32 0.73
CA LYS A 36 13.62 -10.74 -0.63
C LYS A 36 12.81 -12.04 -0.67
N LYS A 37 12.99 -12.94 0.30
CA LYS A 37 12.21 -14.20 0.44
C LYS A 37 10.82 -13.99 1.06
N ARG A 38 10.51 -12.80 1.57
CA ARG A 38 9.29 -12.48 2.30
C ARG A 38 8.48 -11.48 1.49
N HIS A 39 8.03 -11.93 0.33
CA HIS A 39 7.12 -11.18 -0.51
C HIS A 39 5.79 -10.96 0.25
N PRO A 40 5.37 -9.71 0.49
CA PRO A 40 4.19 -9.45 1.31
C PRO A 40 2.93 -9.90 0.55
N GLN A 41 2.18 -10.84 1.11
CA GLN A 41 0.88 -11.22 0.55
C GLN A 41 -0.17 -10.10 0.73
N ARG A 42 0.02 -9.23 1.73
CA ARG A 42 -0.89 -8.15 2.08
C ARG A 42 -0.08 -6.93 2.48
N LEU A 43 -0.37 -5.80 1.84
CA LEU A 43 0.20 -4.51 2.18
C LEU A 43 -0.92 -3.58 2.63
N ILE A 44 -0.76 -2.91 3.77
CA ILE A 44 -1.75 -1.95 4.29
C ILE A 44 -1.17 -0.56 4.13
N TYR A 45 -1.95 0.35 3.58
CA TYR A 45 -1.56 1.74 3.44
C TYR A 45 -2.72 2.68 3.75
N ASP A 46 -2.39 3.95 3.98
CA ASP A 46 -3.37 4.99 4.27
C ASP A 46 -4.17 5.39 3.02
N LYS A 47 -5.12 6.30 3.21
CA LYS A 47 -5.99 6.79 2.13
C LYS A 47 -5.24 7.55 1.03
N ALA A 48 -4.03 8.06 1.28
CA ALA A 48 -3.25 8.79 0.29
C ALA A 48 -2.71 7.86 -0.81
N GLY A 49 -2.55 6.56 -0.51
CA GLY A 49 -2.16 5.53 -1.47
C GLY A 49 -3.24 5.08 -2.46
N ASP A 50 -4.44 5.68 -2.45
CA ASP A 50 -5.52 5.24 -3.34
C ASP A 50 -5.22 5.55 -4.82
N SER A 51 -4.66 4.57 -5.50
CA SER A 51 -4.36 4.59 -6.93
C SER A 51 -4.74 3.24 -7.54
N GLN A 52 -5.51 3.26 -8.63
CA GLN A 52 -5.92 2.02 -9.30
C GLN A 52 -4.73 1.39 -10.02
N LYS A 53 -3.92 2.20 -10.70
CA LYS A 53 -2.68 1.73 -11.33
C LYS A 53 -1.78 1.00 -10.34
N LEU A 54 -1.61 1.57 -9.14
CA LEU A 54 -0.81 0.93 -8.09
C LEU A 54 -1.44 -0.39 -7.63
N ARG A 55 -2.77 -0.46 -7.45
CA ARG A 55 -3.46 -1.71 -7.11
C ARG A 55 -3.23 -2.79 -8.16
N ASP A 56 -3.36 -2.44 -9.44
CA ASP A 56 -3.21 -3.38 -10.53
C ASP A 56 -1.76 -3.91 -10.58
N CYS A 57 -0.76 -3.02 -10.51
CA CYS A 57 0.65 -3.41 -10.47
C CYS A 57 1.02 -4.30 -9.26
N LEU A 58 0.37 -4.08 -8.10
CA LEU A 58 0.58 -4.91 -6.91
C LEU A 58 -0.18 -6.24 -6.99
N ALA A 59 -1.37 -6.24 -7.59
CA ALA A 59 -2.14 -7.45 -7.83
C ALA A 59 -1.42 -8.41 -8.78
N ASP A 60 -0.75 -7.89 -9.83
CA ASP A 60 0.09 -8.67 -10.74
C ASP A 60 1.25 -9.37 -10.00
N GLN A 61 1.71 -8.76 -8.90
CA GLN A 61 2.71 -9.34 -8.00
C GLN A 61 2.11 -10.27 -6.95
N ASN A 62 0.80 -10.53 -6.95
CA ASN A 62 0.07 -11.28 -5.92
C ASN A 62 0.09 -10.60 -4.53
N ILE A 63 0.14 -9.26 -4.50
CA ILE A 63 0.05 -8.45 -3.28
C ILE A 63 -1.36 -7.87 -3.14
N ASP A 64 -2.05 -8.23 -2.07
CA ASP A 64 -3.32 -7.61 -1.72
C ASP A 64 -3.08 -6.23 -1.08
N PHE A 65 -3.22 -5.17 -1.87
CA PHE A 65 -3.00 -3.78 -1.44
C PHE A 65 -4.24 -3.20 -0.75
N ILE A 66 -4.30 -3.28 0.58
CA ILE A 66 -5.41 -2.81 1.42
C ILE A 66 -5.25 -1.31 1.70
N CYS A 67 -6.09 -0.50 1.07
CA CYS A 67 -6.07 0.96 1.19
C CYS A 67 -7.50 1.48 1.09
N PRO A 68 -7.98 2.30 2.05
CA PRO A 68 -9.32 2.86 1.95
C PRO A 68 -9.46 3.74 0.71
N HIS A 69 -10.63 3.67 0.08
CA HIS A 69 -10.92 4.44 -1.12
C HIS A 69 -10.91 5.95 -0.82
N ARG A 70 -10.25 6.74 -1.67
CA ARG A 70 -10.31 8.20 -1.61
C ARG A 70 -11.62 8.61 -2.25
N GLY A 71 -12.66 8.80 -1.44
CA GLY A 71 -14.02 9.19 -1.84
C GLY A 71 -14.14 10.55 -2.53
N ILE A 72 -13.48 10.71 -3.68
CA ILE A 72 -13.65 11.83 -4.59
C ILE A 72 -15.00 11.64 -5.31
N LYS A 73 -15.77 12.73 -5.45
CA LYS A 73 -17.16 12.76 -5.95
C LYS A 73 -17.43 11.92 -7.21
N ASN A 74 -16.43 11.69 -8.07
CA ASN A 74 -16.59 11.02 -9.37
C ASN A 74 -16.20 9.53 -9.38
N ARG A 75 -15.72 8.95 -8.26
CA ARG A 75 -15.27 7.57 -8.19
C ARG A 75 -16.17 6.75 -7.28
N LYS A 76 -17.36 6.38 -7.80
CA LYS A 76 -18.43 5.70 -7.03
C LYS A 76 -18.18 4.21 -6.80
N GLN A 77 -17.36 3.57 -7.63
CA GLN A 77 -17.05 2.15 -7.49
C GLN A 77 -15.98 1.93 -6.42
N LYS A 78 -16.28 1.04 -5.46
CA LYS A 78 -15.32 0.60 -4.46
C LYS A 78 -14.34 -0.35 -5.11
N SER A 79 -13.05 -0.04 -4.99
CA SER A 79 -11.96 -0.88 -5.51
C SER A 79 -11.70 -2.14 -4.66
N GLN A 80 -12.30 -2.24 -3.46
CA GLN A 80 -12.06 -3.35 -2.53
C GLN A 80 -13.30 -3.79 -1.77
N ASP A 81 -13.32 -5.07 -1.41
CA ASP A 81 -14.23 -5.61 -0.40
C ASP A 81 -13.96 -4.95 0.96
N GLY A 82 -15.01 -4.36 1.55
CA GLY A 82 -14.96 -3.72 2.86
C GLY A 82 -14.56 -4.66 4.00
N ARG A 83 -14.67 -5.99 3.84
CA ARG A 83 -14.17 -6.97 4.82
C ARG A 83 -12.67 -6.85 5.05
N LYS A 84 -11.89 -6.59 3.99
CA LYS A 84 -10.43 -6.40 4.06
C LYS A 84 -10.05 -5.16 4.87
N LEU A 85 -10.86 -4.09 4.79
CA LEU A 85 -10.65 -2.83 5.49
C LEU A 85 -10.86 -2.93 7.01
N ARG A 86 -11.43 -4.02 7.54
CA ARG A 86 -11.48 -4.25 9.00
C ARG A 86 -10.09 -4.29 9.62
N ARG A 87 -9.08 -4.75 8.87
CA ARG A 87 -7.69 -4.76 9.31
C ARG A 87 -7.10 -3.35 9.38
N TYR A 88 -7.42 -2.51 8.40
CA TYR A 88 -7.05 -1.10 8.40
C TYR A 88 -7.59 -0.39 9.65
N LYS A 89 -8.86 -0.62 10.02
CA LYS A 89 -9.48 -0.03 11.22
C LYS A 89 -8.84 -0.45 12.55
N ARG A 90 -8.15 -1.60 12.59
CA ARG A 90 -7.51 -2.14 13.80
C ARG A 90 -6.04 -1.71 13.95
N ARG A 91 -5.51 -0.95 13.00
CA ARG A 91 -4.19 -0.33 13.06
C ARG A 91 -4.32 1.15 13.39
#